data_AF-A0A9W4GBD7-F1
#
_entry.id   AF-A0A9W4GBD7-F1
#
_cell.length_a   1.000
_cell.length_b   1.000
_cell.length_c   1.000
_cell.angle_alpha   90.00
_cell.angle_beta   90.00
_cell.angle_gamma   90.00
#
_symmetry.space_group_name_H-M   'P 1'
#
loop_
_entity.id
_entity.type
_entity.pdbx_description
1 polymer ?
#
loop_
_entity_poly.entity_id
_entity_poly.type
_entity_poly.pdbx_seq_one_letter_code
_entity_poly.pdbx_strand_id
1 'polypeptide(L)'
;MAQSQPYQPLFLRLSHALNAFLILGALVTGFLVYDSYDRRFGGLGLTQENRNLIDIHGTFGFFLLFVYIIFAVYSLIAERKRLIQGNTLQTLTQINKPVWWYTLLRLSNTLALIAAAFSVISGKFQQENWLPNGEFNHLWYFVHLIAWVIILFSILLHVLMVVKVGGFPLIVSMFKTNYKPQDHPKLWLNNIRDWFNRFLDK
;
A
#
# COMPACT_ATOMS: atom_id res chain seq x y z
N MET A 1 7.65 17.82 -29.78
CA MET A 1 7.12 16.44 -29.65
C MET A 1 6.29 16.40 -28.38
N ALA A 2 4.98 16.15 -28.47
CA ALA A 2 4.14 16.04 -27.27
C ALA A 2 4.69 14.91 -26.40
N GLN A 3 5.12 15.25 -25.19
CA GLN A 3 5.74 14.32 -24.27
C GLN A 3 4.75 13.17 -24.02
N SER A 4 5.06 11.97 -24.51
CA SER A 4 4.16 10.82 -24.42
C SER A 4 3.89 10.60 -22.94
N GLN A 5 2.67 10.90 -22.50
CA GLN A 5 2.35 10.76 -21.09
C GLN A 5 2.55 9.30 -20.65
N PRO A 6 3.09 9.08 -19.44
CA PRO A 6 3.33 7.74 -18.95
C PRO A 6 2.01 6.95 -18.95
N TYR A 7 2.06 5.73 -19.46
CA TYR A 7 0.90 4.85 -19.53
C TYR A 7 0.93 3.87 -18.34
N GLN A 8 -0.20 3.74 -17.65
CA GLN A 8 -0.39 2.77 -16.57
C GLN A 8 -1.48 1.77 -16.99
N PRO A 9 -1.25 0.45 -16.84
CA PRO A 9 -2.25 -0.56 -17.18
C PRO A 9 -3.57 -0.32 -16.43
N LEU A 10 -4.70 -0.64 -17.08
CA LEU A 10 -6.02 -0.46 -16.47
C LEU A 10 -6.16 -1.22 -15.15
N PHE A 11 -5.72 -2.48 -15.12
CA PHE A 11 -5.77 -3.31 -13.92
C PHE A 11 -4.97 -2.69 -12.76
N LEU A 12 -3.76 -2.18 -13.03
CA LEU A 12 -2.94 -1.48 -12.04
C LEU A 12 -3.70 -0.28 -11.47
N ARG A 13 -4.27 0.57 -12.32
CA ARG A 13 -4.97 1.79 -11.87
C ARG A 13 -6.16 1.48 -10.96
N LEU A 14 -7.00 0.53 -11.37
CA LEU A 14 -8.21 0.16 -10.61
C LEU A 14 -7.86 -0.52 -9.28
N SER A 15 -6.99 -1.52 -9.32
CA SER A 15 -6.55 -2.23 -8.11
C SER A 15 -5.80 -1.31 -7.16
N HIS A 16 -4.91 -0.44 -7.68
CA HIS A 16 -4.22 0.56 -6.88
C HIS A 16 -5.20 1.56 -6.25
N ALA A 17 -6.16 2.10 -7.00
CA ALA A 17 -7.13 3.06 -6.48
C ALA A 17 -7.97 2.46 -5.35
N LEU A 18 -8.43 1.22 -5.52
CA LEU A 18 -9.20 0.51 -4.49
C LEU A 18 -8.33 0.23 -3.24
N ASN A 19 -7.09 -0.24 -3.41
CA ASN A 19 -6.16 -0.41 -2.29
C ASN A 19 -5.88 0.91 -1.59
N ALA A 20 -5.62 1.98 -2.33
CA ALA A 20 -5.32 3.30 -1.77
C ALA A 20 -6.51 3.80 -0.94
N PHE A 21 -7.74 3.69 -1.46
CA PHE A 21 -8.95 4.04 -0.71
C PHE A 21 -9.05 3.25 0.60
N LEU A 22 -8.88 1.92 0.55
CA LEU A 22 -9.00 1.07 1.73
C LEU A 22 -7.89 1.32 2.76
N ILE A 23 -6.65 1.49 2.31
CA ILE A 23 -5.51 1.78 3.19
C ILE A 23 -5.65 3.16 3.84
N LEU A 24 -6.05 4.19 3.09
CA LEU A 24 -6.25 5.52 3.66
C LEU A 24 -7.41 5.51 4.66
N GLY A 25 -8.51 4.81 4.36
CA GLY A 25 -9.62 4.60 5.29
C GLY A 25 -9.18 3.87 6.56
N ALA A 26 -8.39 2.80 6.43
CA ALA A 26 -7.83 2.06 7.56
C ALA A 26 -6.82 2.89 8.38
N LEU A 27 -5.99 3.72 7.73
CA LEU A 27 -5.05 4.61 8.40
C LEU A 27 -5.78 5.62 9.29
N VAL A 28 -6.80 6.29 8.73
CA VAL A 28 -7.60 7.30 9.42
C VAL A 28 -8.38 6.65 10.56
N THR A 29 -9.11 5.57 10.29
CA THR A 29 -9.93 4.91 11.32
C THR A 29 -9.06 4.25 12.40
N GLY A 30 -7.89 3.70 12.04
CA GLY A 30 -6.92 3.15 12.97
C GLY A 30 -6.33 4.23 13.88
N PHE A 31 -6.04 5.42 13.33
CA PHE A 31 -5.67 6.58 14.14
C PHE A 31 -6.78 6.97 15.12
N LEU A 32 -8.05 7.00 14.68
CA LEU A 32 -9.18 7.34 15.55
C LEU A 32 -9.39 6.28 16.65
N VAL A 33 -9.15 4.99 16.37
CA VAL A 33 -9.15 3.94 17.40
C VAL A 33 -8.02 4.17 18.41
N TYR A 34 -6.80 4.40 17.92
CA TYR A 34 -5.65 4.71 18.76
C TYR A 34 -5.88 5.96 19.64
N ASP A 35 -6.41 7.02 19.04
CA ASP A 35 -6.76 8.26 19.74
C ASP A 35 -7.96 8.06 20.67
N SER A 36 -8.74 6.98 20.58
CA SER A 36 -9.83 6.70 21.52
C SER A 36 -9.35 5.97 22.77
N TYR A 37 -8.33 5.12 22.66
CA TYR A 37 -8.00 4.13 23.71
C TYR A 37 -6.56 4.13 24.21
N ASP A 38 -5.54 4.21 23.33
CA ASP A 38 -4.15 4.00 23.75
C ASP A 38 -3.48 5.33 24.13
N ARG A 39 -3.37 6.27 23.18
CA ARG A 39 -2.75 7.60 23.36
C ARG A 39 -1.34 7.63 24.01
N ARG A 40 -0.67 6.49 24.29
CA ARG A 40 0.61 6.45 25.04
C ARG A 40 1.76 7.14 24.31
N PHE A 41 1.71 7.21 22.98
CA PHE A 41 2.70 7.86 22.13
C PHE A 41 2.23 9.25 21.64
N GLY A 42 1.29 9.86 22.36
CA GLY A 42 0.63 11.12 22.00
C GLY A 42 -0.78 10.91 21.46
N GLY A 43 -1.58 11.96 21.41
CA GLY A 43 -2.96 11.94 20.91
C GLY A 43 -3.42 13.34 20.58
N LEU A 44 -4.45 13.45 19.73
CA LEU A 44 -5.05 14.73 19.36
C LEU A 44 -6.34 15.01 20.15
N GLY A 45 -6.88 14.01 20.86
CA GLY A 45 -8.11 14.16 21.64
C GLY A 45 -9.32 14.46 20.76
N LEU A 46 -9.30 13.98 19.51
CA LEU A 46 -10.38 14.17 18.54
C LEU A 46 -11.56 13.24 18.83
N THR A 47 -11.33 12.16 19.55
CA THR A 47 -12.35 11.16 19.87
C THR A 47 -12.52 10.96 21.38
N GLN A 48 -13.67 10.40 21.75
CA GLN A 48 -13.88 9.76 23.05
C GLN A 48 -13.81 8.24 22.85
N GLU A 49 -13.73 7.48 23.94
CA GLU A 49 -13.81 6.02 23.88
C GLU A 49 -15.04 5.56 23.10
N ASN A 50 -14.82 4.93 21.94
CA ASN A 50 -15.89 4.59 21.02
C ASN A 50 -15.60 3.27 20.30
N ARG A 51 -16.33 2.23 20.70
CA ARG A 51 -16.13 0.88 20.18
C ARG A 51 -16.49 0.75 18.71
N ASN A 52 -17.44 1.56 18.23
CA ASN A 52 -17.84 1.53 16.82
C ASN A 52 -16.67 1.88 15.88
N LEU A 53 -15.65 2.62 16.35
CA LEU A 53 -14.46 2.90 15.55
C LEU A 53 -13.64 1.63 15.30
N ILE A 54 -13.62 0.68 16.24
CA ILE A 54 -12.99 -0.64 16.08
C ILE A 54 -13.70 -1.40 14.97
N ASP A 55 -15.04 -1.41 14.96
CA ASP A 55 -15.85 -2.10 13.94
C ASP A 55 -15.66 -1.48 12.54
N ILE A 56 -15.66 -0.15 12.45
CA ILE A 56 -15.42 0.57 11.18
C ILE A 56 -14.00 0.29 10.68
N HIS A 57 -12.99 0.37 11.55
CA HIS A 57 -11.61 0.06 11.21
C HIS A 57 -11.45 -1.40 10.75
N GLY A 58 -12.05 -2.34 11.48
CA GLY A 58 -12.09 -3.75 11.14
C GLY A 58 -12.75 -4.01 9.78
N THR A 59 -13.77 -3.24 9.42
CA THR A 59 -14.42 -3.30 8.10
C THR A 59 -13.46 -2.93 6.98
N PHE A 60 -12.70 -1.84 7.11
CA PHE A 60 -11.65 -1.49 6.15
C PHE A 60 -10.58 -2.58 6.06
N GLY A 61 -10.12 -3.10 7.20
CA GLY A 61 -9.14 -4.19 7.25
C GLY A 61 -9.62 -5.47 6.57
N PHE A 62 -10.89 -5.84 6.76
CA PHE A 62 -11.52 -7.00 6.15
C PHE A 62 -11.54 -6.89 4.62
N PHE A 63 -12.04 -5.80 4.06
CA PHE A 63 -12.05 -5.61 2.60
C PHE A 63 -10.64 -5.46 2.04
N LEU A 64 -9.75 -4.78 2.77
CA LEU A 64 -8.36 -4.63 2.39
C LEU A 64 -7.68 -6.00 2.23
N LEU A 65 -7.93 -6.97 3.12
CA LEU A 65 -7.33 -8.31 3.01
C LEU A 65 -7.53 -8.94 1.63
N PHE A 66 -8.78 -8.99 1.13
CA PHE A 66 -9.09 -9.61 -0.16
C PHE A 66 -8.49 -8.84 -1.34
N VAL A 67 -8.63 -7.51 -1.31
CA VAL A 67 -8.11 -6.64 -2.37
C VAL A 67 -6.57 -6.66 -2.39
N TYR A 68 -5.95 -6.70 -1.20
CA TYR A 68 -4.51 -6.76 -1.02
C TYR A 68 -3.92 -8.04 -1.59
N ILE A 69 -4.53 -9.22 -1.37
CA ILE A 69 -4.03 -10.49 -1.92
C ILE A 69 -3.90 -10.40 -3.44
N ILE A 70 -4.95 -9.92 -4.11
CA ILE A 70 -4.98 -9.77 -5.58
C ILE A 70 -3.88 -8.79 -6.03
N PHE A 71 -3.78 -7.65 -5.35
CA PHE A 71 -2.80 -6.60 -5.69
C PHE A 71 -1.36 -7.00 -5.40
N ALA A 72 -1.11 -7.74 -4.32
CA ALA A 72 0.20 -8.25 -3.94
C ALA A 72 0.70 -9.26 -4.96
N VAL A 73 -0.13 -10.24 -5.33
CA VAL A 73 0.20 -11.22 -6.39
C VAL A 73 0.49 -10.51 -7.71
N TYR A 74 -0.37 -9.58 -8.11
CA TYR A 74 -0.13 -8.78 -9.32
C TYR A 74 1.19 -7.98 -9.26
N SER A 75 1.47 -7.35 -8.12
CA SER A 75 2.69 -6.56 -7.91
C SER A 75 3.96 -7.41 -7.97
N LEU A 76 3.92 -8.62 -7.41
CA LEU A 76 5.06 -9.53 -7.37
C LEU A 76 5.34 -10.19 -8.73
N ILE A 77 4.31 -10.42 -9.55
CA ILE A 77 4.43 -11.10 -10.84
C ILE A 77 4.57 -10.10 -11.98
N ALA A 78 3.57 -9.26 -12.20
CA ALA A 78 3.48 -8.39 -13.39
C ALA A 78 4.24 -7.06 -13.21
N GLU A 79 4.28 -6.53 -11.99
CA GLU A 79 4.88 -5.21 -11.70
C GLU A 79 6.14 -5.29 -10.84
N ARG A 80 6.83 -6.45 -10.82
CA ARG A 80 8.04 -6.69 -10.02
C ARG A 80 9.11 -5.62 -10.19
N LYS A 81 9.23 -5.04 -11.40
CA LYS A 81 10.17 -3.96 -11.73
C LYS A 81 9.96 -2.67 -10.92
N ARG A 82 8.81 -2.51 -10.26
CA ARG A 82 8.47 -1.37 -9.38
C ARG A 82 8.78 -1.64 -7.91
N LEU A 83 9.25 -2.85 -7.60
CA LEU A 83 9.69 -3.26 -6.27
C LEU A 83 11.22 -3.22 -6.19
N ILE A 84 11.76 -3.52 -5.02
CA ILE A 84 13.19 -3.68 -4.78
C ILE A 84 13.84 -4.63 -5.81
N GLN A 85 15.02 -4.26 -6.32
CA GLN A 85 15.78 -5.05 -7.30
C GLN A 85 17.12 -5.51 -6.71
N GLY A 86 17.79 -6.49 -7.34
CA GLY A 86 19.07 -7.02 -6.87
C GLY A 86 20.19 -5.98 -6.74
N ASN A 87 20.15 -4.91 -7.54
CA ASN A 87 21.13 -3.82 -7.49
C ASN A 87 20.75 -2.68 -6.51
N THR A 88 19.73 -2.86 -5.66
CA THR A 88 19.20 -1.78 -4.80
C THR A 88 20.28 -1.15 -3.92
N LEU A 89 21.07 -1.96 -3.20
CA LEU A 89 22.15 -1.46 -2.34
C LEU A 89 23.18 -0.63 -3.12
N GLN A 90 23.58 -1.09 -4.30
CA GLN A 90 24.51 -0.37 -5.18
C GLN A 90 23.93 0.96 -5.69
N THR A 91 22.62 1.02 -5.96
CA THR A 91 21.98 2.26 -6.43
C THR A 91 21.73 3.26 -5.28
N LEU A 92 21.59 2.79 -4.04
CA LEU A 92 21.41 3.65 -2.87
C LEU A 92 22.67 4.49 -2.55
N THR A 93 23.86 4.02 -2.95
CA THR A 93 25.10 4.80 -2.80
C THR A 93 25.23 5.93 -3.83
N GLN A 94 24.42 5.93 -4.88
CA GLN A 94 24.47 6.92 -5.97
C GLN A 94 23.60 8.16 -5.67
N ILE A 95 23.80 8.76 -4.50
CA ILE A 95 22.98 9.85 -3.95
C ILE A 95 22.76 10.97 -4.98
N ASN A 96 21.53 11.49 -5.02
CA ASN A 96 21.07 12.57 -5.89
C ASN A 96 21.08 12.28 -7.40
N LYS A 97 21.49 11.08 -7.85
CA LYS A 97 21.31 10.67 -9.25
C LYS A 97 19.86 10.22 -9.52
N PRO A 98 19.35 10.31 -10.76
CA PRO A 98 17.99 9.86 -11.10
C PRO A 98 17.67 8.43 -10.64
N VAL A 99 18.66 7.53 -10.73
CA VAL A 99 18.51 6.13 -10.30
C VAL A 99 18.25 6.00 -8.80
N TRP A 100 18.81 6.89 -7.98
CA TRP A 100 18.65 6.87 -6.52
C TRP A 100 17.21 7.20 -6.13
N TRP A 101 16.63 8.25 -6.71
CA TRP A 101 15.22 8.61 -6.51
C TRP A 101 14.26 7.48 -6.93
N TYR A 102 14.56 6.81 -8.04
CA TYR A 102 13.77 5.66 -8.48
C TYR A 102 13.92 4.45 -7.55
N THR A 103 15.11 4.23 -6.98
CA THR A 103 15.33 3.20 -5.96
C THR A 103 14.57 3.51 -4.67
N LEU A 104 14.50 4.76 -4.22
CA LEU A 104 13.66 5.14 -3.09
C LEU A 104 12.17 4.90 -3.36
N LEU A 105 11.69 5.20 -4.58
CA LEU A 105 10.33 4.86 -4.98
C LEU A 105 10.07 3.36 -4.86
N ARG A 106 10.97 2.53 -5.39
CA ARG A 106 10.87 1.07 -5.31
C ARG A 106 10.88 0.57 -3.86
N LEU A 107 11.74 1.14 -3.02
CA LEU A 107 11.81 0.81 -1.60
C LEU A 107 10.49 1.15 -0.91
N SER A 108 9.93 2.34 -1.16
CA SER A 108 8.64 2.75 -0.60
C SER A 108 7.50 1.84 -1.02
N ASN A 109 7.46 1.40 -2.29
CA ASN A 109 6.47 0.44 -2.79
C ASN A 109 6.58 -0.91 -2.09
N THR A 110 7.81 -1.41 -1.94
CA THR A 110 8.06 -2.70 -1.29
C THR A 110 7.72 -2.65 0.20
N LEU A 111 8.12 -1.59 0.90
CA LEU A 111 7.78 -1.39 2.31
C LEU A 111 6.27 -1.26 2.52
N ALA A 112 5.57 -0.49 1.69
CA ALA A 112 4.12 -0.40 1.74
C ALA A 112 3.44 -1.76 1.57
N LEU A 113 3.92 -2.58 0.62
CA LEU A 113 3.36 -3.91 0.37
C LEU A 113 3.58 -4.84 1.57
N ILE A 114 4.81 -4.92 2.08
CA ILE A 114 5.14 -5.76 3.23
C ILE A 114 4.37 -5.31 4.48
N ALA A 115 4.35 -4.00 4.75
CA ALA A 115 3.67 -3.46 5.92
C ALA A 115 2.15 -3.65 5.84
N ALA A 116 1.54 -3.52 4.65
CA ALA A 116 0.13 -3.87 4.44
C ALA A 116 -0.15 -5.34 4.78
N ALA A 117 0.74 -6.27 4.38
CA ALA A 117 0.63 -7.68 4.75
C ALA A 117 0.64 -7.87 6.27
N PHE A 118 1.62 -7.28 6.96
CA PHE A 118 1.71 -7.37 8.42
C PHE A 118 0.50 -6.74 9.09
N SER A 119 0.00 -5.61 8.59
CA SER A 119 -1.16 -4.91 9.14
C SER A 119 -2.42 -5.77 9.07
N VAL A 120 -2.73 -6.39 7.92
CA VAL A 120 -3.95 -7.21 7.78
C VAL A 120 -3.85 -8.53 8.55
N ILE A 121 -2.66 -9.13 8.61
CA ILE A 121 -2.44 -10.38 9.36
C ILE A 121 -2.54 -10.11 10.86
N SER A 122 -1.81 -9.13 11.38
CA SER A 122 -1.82 -8.80 12.82
C SER A 122 -3.18 -8.30 13.29
N GLY A 123 -3.88 -7.49 12.49
CA GLY A 123 -5.22 -7.01 12.82
C GLY A 123 -6.24 -8.14 12.96
N LYS A 124 -6.08 -9.23 12.19
CA LYS A 124 -6.94 -10.42 12.30
C LYS A 124 -6.75 -11.17 13.63
N PHE A 125 -5.53 -11.14 14.19
CA PHE A 125 -5.21 -11.78 15.46
C PHE A 125 -5.42 -10.87 16.68
N GLN A 126 -5.70 -9.60 16.46
CA GLN A 126 -6.03 -8.65 17.52
C GLN A 126 -7.48 -8.86 17.98
N GLN A 127 -7.69 -8.93 19.30
CA GLN A 127 -9.04 -9.01 19.85
C GLN A 127 -9.60 -7.61 20.09
N GLU A 128 -10.89 -7.44 19.80
CA GLU A 128 -11.58 -6.14 19.88
C GLU A 128 -11.69 -5.58 21.30
N ASN A 129 -11.62 -6.44 22.31
CA ASN A 129 -11.73 -6.07 23.73
C ASN A 129 -10.42 -5.60 24.34
N TRP A 130 -9.27 -5.86 23.72
CA TRP A 130 -7.97 -5.50 24.30
C TRP A 130 -7.86 -4.00 24.57
N LEU A 131 -8.16 -3.15 23.58
CA LEU A 131 -8.05 -1.70 23.73
C LEU A 131 -9.07 -1.11 24.72
N PRO A 132 -10.38 -1.47 24.65
CA PRO A 132 -11.35 -1.04 25.65
C PRO A 132 -11.02 -1.48 27.08
N ASN A 133 -10.34 -2.61 27.27
CA ASN A 133 -9.93 -3.08 28.60
C ASN A 133 -8.60 -2.49 29.09
N GLY A 134 -7.92 -1.66 28.28
CA GLY A 134 -6.59 -1.15 28.60
C GLY A 134 -5.46 -2.19 28.48
N GLU A 135 -5.70 -3.30 27.77
CA GLU A 135 -4.74 -4.39 27.58
C GLU A 135 -3.84 -4.12 26.37
N PHE A 136 -2.80 -3.31 26.55
CA PHE A 136 -1.93 -2.89 25.44
C PHE A 136 -0.67 -3.74 25.23
N ASN A 137 -0.47 -4.79 26.02
CA ASN A 137 0.77 -5.57 26.06
C ASN A 137 0.66 -6.90 25.29
N HIS A 138 0.09 -6.85 24.09
CA HIS A 138 -0.09 -8.02 23.23
C HIS A 138 0.81 -7.92 22.00
N LEU A 139 1.47 -9.03 21.64
CA LEU A 139 2.39 -9.08 20.48
C LEU A 139 1.71 -8.59 19.19
N TRP A 140 0.51 -9.09 18.91
CA TRP A 140 -0.23 -8.74 17.70
C TRP A 140 -0.62 -7.26 17.65
N TYR A 141 -0.90 -6.64 18.80
CA TYR A 141 -1.15 -5.22 18.89
C TYR A 141 0.11 -4.41 18.49
N PHE A 142 1.29 -4.75 19.02
CA PHE A 142 2.52 -4.06 18.65
C PHE A 142 2.90 -4.26 17.19
N VAL A 143 2.76 -5.48 16.66
CA VAL A 143 3.00 -5.74 15.22
C VAL A 143 2.07 -4.89 14.37
N HIS A 144 0.79 -4.81 14.75
CA HIS A 144 -0.21 -4.01 14.04
C HIS A 144 0.12 -2.51 14.08
N LEU A 145 0.45 -1.98 15.25
CA LEU A 145 0.82 -0.58 15.43
C LEU A 145 2.09 -0.21 14.64
N ILE A 146 3.13 -1.04 14.69
CA ILE A 146 4.37 -0.83 13.93
C ILE A 146 4.08 -0.89 12.42
N ALA A 147 3.27 -1.84 11.96
CA ALA A 147 2.87 -1.94 10.56
C ALA A 147 2.11 -0.67 10.11
N TRP A 148 1.19 -0.16 10.93
CA TRP A 148 0.45 1.08 10.69
C TRP A 148 1.40 2.27 10.50
N VAL A 149 2.40 2.42 11.38
CA VAL A 149 3.43 3.48 11.24
C VAL A 149 4.26 3.33 9.97
N ILE A 150 4.71 2.10 9.64
CA ILE A 150 5.49 1.86 8.43
C ILE A 150 4.67 2.15 7.17
N ILE A 151 3.38 1.80 7.14
CA ILE A 151 2.46 2.14 6.04
C ILE A 151 2.40 3.65 5.85
N LEU A 152 2.19 4.41 6.93
CA LEU A 152 2.11 5.87 6.88
C LEU A 152 3.37 6.47 6.23
N PHE A 153 4.55 6.14 6.74
CA PHE A 153 5.81 6.64 6.18
C PHE A 153 6.08 6.15 4.76
N SER A 154 5.70 4.92 4.44
CA SER A 154 5.87 4.36 3.10
C SER A 154 4.99 5.08 2.08
N ILE A 155 3.75 5.45 2.44
CA ILE A 155 2.84 6.22 1.58
C ILE A 155 3.37 7.64 1.38
N LEU A 156 3.82 8.31 2.46
CA LEU A 156 4.40 9.65 2.36
C LEU A 156 5.62 9.64 1.43
N LEU A 157 6.53 8.69 1.61
CA LEU A 157 7.70 8.54 0.75
C LEU A 157 7.30 8.19 -0.69
N HIS A 158 6.33 7.30 -0.87
CA HIS A 158 5.81 6.93 -2.19
C HIS A 158 5.31 8.15 -2.96
N VAL A 159 4.43 8.95 -2.36
CA VAL A 159 3.87 10.15 -3.00
C VAL A 159 4.97 11.16 -3.32
N LEU A 160 5.89 11.40 -2.38
CA LEU A 160 7.03 12.30 -2.59
C LEU A 160 7.90 11.84 -3.76
N MET A 161 8.19 10.54 -3.83
CA MET A 161 9.00 9.96 -4.90
C MET A 161 8.28 9.93 -6.26
N VAL A 162 6.96 9.70 -6.28
CA VAL A 162 6.16 9.78 -7.51
C VAL A 162 6.25 11.19 -8.12
N VAL A 163 6.10 12.23 -7.29
CA VAL A 163 6.27 13.63 -7.71
C VAL A 163 7.70 13.86 -8.20
N LYS A 164 8.71 13.39 -7.47
CA LYS A 164 10.12 13.60 -7.80
C LYS A 164 10.57 12.91 -9.09
N VAL A 165 10.11 11.68 -9.33
CA VAL A 165 10.57 10.83 -10.44
C VAL A 165 9.78 11.08 -11.72
N GLY A 166 8.45 11.17 -11.62
CA GLY A 166 7.56 11.23 -12.79
C GLY A 166 6.81 12.55 -12.95
N GLY A 167 6.91 13.45 -11.96
CA GLY A 167 6.20 14.72 -11.95
C GLY A 167 4.68 14.56 -11.98
N PHE A 168 4.01 15.68 -12.29
CA PHE A 168 2.56 15.73 -12.42
C PHE A 168 1.97 14.76 -13.47
N PRO A 169 2.60 14.53 -14.66
CA PRO A 169 2.06 13.60 -15.66
C PRO A 169 1.91 12.17 -15.15
N LEU A 170 2.79 11.71 -14.25
CA LEU A 170 2.70 10.37 -13.67
C LEU A 170 1.48 10.24 -12.77
N ILE A 171 1.17 11.27 -11.96
CA ILE A 171 -0.02 11.27 -11.10
C ILE A 171 -1.28 11.25 -11.96
N VAL A 172 -1.37 12.15 -12.94
CA VAL A 172 -2.54 12.24 -13.84
C VAL A 172 -2.78 10.94 -14.60
N SER A 173 -1.73 10.19 -14.94
CA SER A 173 -1.87 8.90 -15.63
C SER A 173 -2.70 7.87 -14.85
N MET A 174 -2.74 7.96 -13.52
CA MET A 174 -3.52 7.06 -12.66
C MET A 174 -5.04 7.30 -12.77
N PHE A 175 -5.46 8.51 -13.17
CA PHE A 175 -6.87 8.90 -13.25
C PHE A 175 -7.44 8.85 -14.67
N LYS A 176 -6.61 8.53 -15.68
CA LYS A 176 -7.12 8.40 -17.06
C LYS A 176 -8.08 7.22 -17.17
N THR A 177 -9.17 7.43 -17.89
CA THR A 177 -10.17 6.39 -18.15
C THR A 177 -9.81 5.54 -19.38
N ASN A 178 -9.14 6.14 -20.37
CA ASN A 178 -8.71 5.44 -21.58
C ASN A 178 -7.68 4.34 -21.27
N TYR A 179 -7.79 3.21 -21.96
CA TYR A 179 -6.86 2.08 -21.89
C TYR A 179 -6.54 1.55 -23.29
N LYS A 180 -5.36 0.94 -23.44
CA LYS A 180 -4.95 0.32 -24.69
C LYS A 180 -5.73 -0.98 -24.93
N PRO A 181 -5.97 -1.40 -26.18
CA PRO A 181 -6.73 -2.63 -26.49
C PRO A 181 -6.24 -3.87 -25.74
N GLN A 182 -4.93 -4.00 -25.54
CA GLN A 182 -4.29 -5.10 -24.80
C GLN A 182 -4.66 -5.19 -23.30
N ASP A 183 -5.16 -4.09 -22.71
CA ASP A 183 -5.56 -4.03 -21.29
C ASP A 183 -7.08 -4.15 -21.11
N HIS A 184 -7.80 -4.50 -22.17
CA HIS A 184 -9.25 -4.69 -22.12
C HIS A 184 -9.63 -5.75 -21.07
N PRO A 185 -10.65 -5.52 -20.22
CA PRO A 185 -11.02 -6.44 -19.14
C PRO A 185 -11.25 -7.90 -19.56
N LYS A 186 -11.82 -8.11 -20.76
CA LYS A 186 -11.99 -9.44 -21.37
C LYS A 186 -10.69 -10.23 -21.55
N LEU A 187 -9.54 -9.56 -21.64
CA LEU A 187 -8.22 -10.20 -21.81
C LEU A 187 -7.51 -10.48 -20.49
N TRP A 188 -8.04 -10.03 -19.34
CA TRP A 188 -7.32 -10.12 -18.07
C TRP A 188 -6.99 -11.55 -17.65
N LEU A 189 -7.90 -12.51 -17.85
CA LEU A 189 -7.65 -13.92 -17.54
C LEU A 189 -6.47 -14.48 -18.36
N ASN A 190 -6.43 -14.18 -19.65
CA ASN A 190 -5.33 -14.59 -20.53
C ASN A 190 -4.02 -13.90 -20.11
N ASN A 191 -4.08 -12.60 -19.83
CA ASN A 191 -2.92 -11.83 -19.36
C ASN A 191 -2.37 -12.38 -18.05
N ILE A 192 -3.23 -12.78 -17.11
CA ILE A 192 -2.83 -13.42 -15.84
C ILE A 192 -2.08 -14.71 -16.12
N ARG A 193 -2.65 -15.59 -16.95
CA ARG A 193 -1.99 -16.86 -17.34
C ARG A 193 -0.61 -16.61 -17.96
N ASP A 194 -0.52 -15.64 -18.86
CA ASP A 194 0.75 -15.27 -19.50
C ASP A 194 1.77 -14.67 -18.51
N TRP A 195 1.31 -13.88 -17.53
CA TRP A 195 2.19 -13.37 -16.47
C TRP A 195 2.74 -14.51 -15.60
N PHE A 196 1.91 -15.49 -15.24
CA PHE A 196 2.34 -16.66 -14.47
C PHE A 196 3.33 -17.53 -15.25
N ASN A 197 3.06 -17.85 -16.52
CA ASN A 197 3.98 -18.63 -17.35
C ASN A 197 5.37 -17.96 -17.43
N ARG A 198 5.40 -16.66 -17.78
CA ARG A 198 6.65 -15.88 -17.83
C ARG A 198 7.39 -15.77 -16.49
N PHE A 199 6.68 -15.93 -15.38
CA PHE A 199 7.27 -15.90 -14.04
C PHE A 199 7.88 -17.25 -13.66
N LEU A 200 7.25 -18.36 -14.07
CA LEU A 200 7.76 -19.72 -13.85
C LEU A 200 8.92 -20.08 -14.78
N ASP A 201 8.96 -19.50 -15.99
CA ASP A 201 10.02 -19.75 -16.97
C ASP A 201 11.33 -18.97 -16.70
N LYS A 202 11.42 -18.22 -15.59
CA LYS A 202 12.57 -17.38 -15.18
C LYS A 202 13.23 -17.89 -13.92
#